data_AF-B5CQ26-F1
#
_entry.id   AF-B5CQ26-F1
#
_cell.length_a   1.000
_cell.length_b   1.000
_cell.length_c   1.000
_cell.angle_alpha   90.00
_cell.angle_beta   90.00
_cell.angle_gamma   90.00
#
_symmetry.space_group_name_H-M   'P 1'
#
loop_
_entity.id
_entity.type
_entity.pdbx_description
1 polymer ?
#
loop_
_entity_poly.entity_id
_entity_poly.type
_entity_poly.pdbx_seq_one_letter_code
_entity_poly.pdbx_strand_id
1 'polypeptide(L)'
;MANHPNWFDASYISWLSYDSLNIELPDGHLFFAPIINWGRYHEENGQFLMPVSVRLNHAIADGYLVAKVFKLLEDEMSAFCNQYKN
;
A
#
# COMPACT_ATOMS: atom_id res chain seq x y z
N MET A 1 -11.52 -10.28 -12.98
CA MET A 1 -11.81 -11.30 -11.95
C MET A 1 -12.07 -12.69 -12.54
N ALA A 2 -13.16 -12.93 -13.27
CA ALA A 2 -13.51 -14.30 -13.71
C ALA A 2 -12.39 -15.02 -14.50
N ASN A 3 -11.60 -14.28 -15.29
CA ASN A 3 -10.47 -14.82 -16.07
C ASN A 3 -9.09 -14.35 -15.58
N HIS A 4 -9.02 -13.68 -14.43
CA HIS A 4 -7.78 -13.19 -13.80
C HIS A 4 -7.88 -13.48 -12.30
N PRO A 5 -7.47 -14.67 -11.84
CA PRO A 5 -7.69 -15.11 -10.46
C PRO A 5 -6.75 -14.41 -9.47
N ASN A 6 -5.58 -13.93 -9.93
CA ASN A 6 -4.53 -13.37 -9.08
C ASN A 6 -4.38 -11.88 -9.34
N TRP A 7 -5.21 -11.07 -8.69
CA TRP A 7 -5.21 -9.62 -8.81
C TRP A 7 -5.46 -9.01 -7.44
N PHE A 8 -5.14 -7.73 -7.29
CA PHE A 8 -5.39 -6.95 -6.08
C PHE A 8 -5.71 -5.51 -6.48
N ASP A 9 -6.38 -4.77 -5.60
CA ASP A 9 -6.72 -3.38 -5.87
C ASP A 9 -5.57 -2.46 -5.50
N ALA A 10 -5.20 -1.58 -6.42
CA ALA A 10 -4.18 -0.56 -6.25
C ALA A 10 -4.72 0.79 -6.74
N SER A 11 -4.73 1.82 -5.91
CA SER A 11 -5.18 3.15 -6.34
C SER A 11 -4.43 4.32 -5.70
N TYR A 12 -4.28 5.38 -6.50
CA TYR A 12 -3.57 6.60 -6.14
C TYR A 12 -4.55 7.76 -5.89
N ILE A 13 -4.47 8.38 -4.73
CA ILE A 13 -5.21 9.60 -4.38
C ILE A 13 -4.28 10.80 -4.60
N SER A 14 -4.21 11.27 -5.85
CA SER A 14 -3.21 12.26 -6.29
C SER A 14 -3.37 13.66 -5.69
N TRP A 15 -4.55 13.97 -5.18
CA TRP A 15 -4.90 15.30 -4.70
C TRP A 15 -4.67 15.49 -3.19
N LEU A 16 -4.44 14.42 -2.43
CA LEU A 16 -4.46 14.46 -0.97
C LEU A 16 -3.30 13.66 -0.36
N SER A 17 -2.57 14.28 0.57
CA SER A 17 -1.74 13.57 1.54
C SER A 17 -2.59 13.33 2.79
N TYR A 18 -2.45 12.16 3.41
CA TYR A 18 -3.28 11.74 4.55
C TYR A 18 -2.43 11.08 5.63
N ASP A 19 -2.90 11.14 6.88
CA ASP A 19 -2.29 10.42 8.01
C ASP A 19 -2.87 9.01 8.16
N SER A 20 -4.16 8.86 7.81
CA SER A 20 -4.83 7.55 7.82
C SER A 20 -5.90 7.46 6.73
N LEU A 21 -6.04 6.27 6.17
CA LEU A 21 -7.11 5.89 5.26
C LEU A 21 -7.55 4.47 5.62
N ASN A 22 -8.85 4.29 5.78
CA ASN A 22 -9.46 2.99 6.00
C ASN A 22 -10.57 2.75 4.96
N ILE A 23 -10.56 1.59 4.34
CA ILE A 23 -11.56 1.17 3.36
C ILE A 23 -12.49 0.20 4.04
N GLU A 24 -13.75 0.57 4.21
CA GLU A 24 -14.79 -0.35 4.65
C GLU A 24 -15.31 -1.17 3.47
N LEU A 25 -15.44 -2.48 3.68
CA LEU A 25 -16.01 -3.39 2.69
C LEU A 25 -17.41 -3.82 3.15
N PRO A 26 -18.36 -4.03 2.22
CA PRO A 26 -19.69 -4.50 2.56
C PRO A 26 -19.66 -5.83 3.32
N ASP A 27 -20.54 -5.96 4.31
CA ASP A 27 -20.75 -7.21 5.03
C ASP A 27 -21.30 -8.31 4.11
N GLY A 28 -20.95 -9.57 4.40
CA GLY A 28 -21.53 -10.75 3.74
C GLY A 28 -20.67 -11.43 2.67
N HIS A 29 -19.51 -10.86 2.30
CA HIS A 29 -18.56 -11.52 1.40
C HIS A 29 -17.13 -11.46 1.93
N LEU A 30 -16.46 -12.61 1.93
CA LEU A 30 -15.03 -12.68 2.24
C LEU A 30 -14.24 -12.08 1.08
N PHE A 31 -13.59 -10.94 1.33
CA PHE A 31 -12.66 -10.31 0.40
C PHE A 31 -11.23 -10.57 0.88
N PHE A 32 -10.50 -11.38 0.13
CA PHE A 32 -9.15 -11.82 0.49
C PHE A 32 -8.04 -11.06 -0.22
N ALA A 33 -8.32 -10.47 -1.39
CA ALA A 33 -7.30 -9.74 -2.12
C ALA A 33 -6.81 -8.54 -1.29
N PRO A 34 -5.50 -8.24 -1.29
CA PRO A 34 -4.99 -7.01 -0.70
C PRO A 34 -5.64 -5.78 -1.37
N ILE A 35 -5.75 -4.70 -0.60
CA ILE A 35 -6.05 -3.38 -1.17
C ILE A 35 -4.93 -2.43 -0.75
N ILE A 36 -4.29 -1.83 -1.74
CA ILE A 36 -3.16 -0.91 -1.58
C ILE A 36 -3.60 0.47 -2.07
N ASN A 37 -3.43 1.48 -1.22
CA ASN A 37 -3.68 2.86 -1.59
C ASN A 37 -2.48 3.72 -1.23
N TRP A 38 -2.21 4.74 -2.01
CA TRP A 38 -1.23 5.76 -1.63
C TRP A 38 -1.76 7.16 -1.96
N GLY A 39 -1.33 8.13 -1.17
CA GLY A 39 -1.70 9.53 -1.33
C GLY A 39 -0.60 10.32 -2.03
N ARG A 40 -0.89 11.61 -2.26
CA ARG A 40 0.10 12.58 -2.71
C ARG A 40 1.26 12.62 -1.73
N TYR A 41 2.49 12.57 -2.24
CA TYR A 41 3.68 12.76 -1.41
C TYR A 41 3.77 14.21 -0.90
N HIS A 42 4.48 14.41 0.21
CA HIS A 42 4.80 15.72 0.75
C HIS A 42 6.25 15.75 1.25
N GLU A 43 6.79 16.95 1.46
CA GLU A 43 8.12 17.12 2.03
C GLU A 43 8.01 17.38 3.53
N GLU A 44 8.76 16.63 4.33
CA GLU A 44 8.88 16.80 5.77
C GLU A 44 10.35 16.63 6.17
N ASN A 45 10.91 17.60 6.91
CA ASN A 45 12.30 17.57 7.37
C ASN A 45 13.35 17.31 6.27
N GLY A 46 13.11 17.81 5.05
CA GLY A 46 13.98 17.62 3.88
C GLY A 46 13.89 16.21 3.26
N GLN A 47 12.89 15.42 3.63
CA GLN A 47 12.60 14.11 3.05
C GLN A 47 11.23 14.12 2.36
N PHE A 48 11.12 13.46 1.21
CA PHE A 48 9.82 13.20 0.60
C PHE A 48 9.18 11.98 1.23
N LEU A 49 8.01 12.17 1.84
CA LEU A 49 7.20 11.13 2.44
C LEU A 49 5.95 10.87 1.59
N MET A 50 5.56 9.61 1.49
CA MET A 50 4.37 9.18 0.77
C MET A 50 3.49 8.35 1.71
N PRO A 51 2.23 8.74 1.95
CA PRO A 51 1.34 7.95 2.79
C PRO A 51 0.86 6.72 2.01
N VAL A 52 0.97 5.54 2.63
CA VAL A 52 0.60 4.25 2.04
C VAL A 52 -0.29 3.50 3.03
N SER A 53 -1.42 3.01 2.54
CA SER A 53 -2.37 2.19 3.30
C SER A 53 -2.44 0.80 2.71
N VAL A 54 -2.41 -0.20 3.60
CA VAL A 54 -2.43 -1.62 3.24
C VAL A 54 -3.56 -2.28 4.03
N ARG A 55 -4.60 -2.74 3.33
CA ARG A 55 -5.65 -3.57 3.91
C ARG A 55 -5.40 -5.03 3.54
N LEU A 56 -5.21 -5.87 4.55
CA LEU A 56 -5.18 -7.32 4.40
C LEU A 56 -6.32 -7.95 5.22
N ASN A 57 -6.85 -9.07 4.74
CA ASN A 57 -7.85 -9.83 5.47
C ASN A 57 -7.16 -10.72 6.53
N HIS A 58 -7.57 -10.60 7.79
CA HIS A 58 -6.98 -11.33 8.92
C HIS A 58 -7.11 -12.85 8.83
N ALA A 59 -8.03 -13.39 8.02
CA ALA A 59 -8.15 -14.83 7.80
C ALA A 59 -6.96 -15.42 7.01
N ILE A 60 -6.21 -14.59 6.27
CA ILE A 60 -5.09 -15.02 5.43
C ILE A 60 -3.78 -14.28 5.74
N ALA A 61 -3.82 -13.26 6.60
CA ALA A 61 -2.68 -12.44 6.93
C ALA A 61 -2.68 -12.02 8.41
N ASP A 62 -1.49 -11.89 8.96
CA ASP A 62 -1.25 -11.41 10.31
C ASP A 62 -0.46 -10.10 10.31
N GLY A 63 -0.14 -9.58 11.50
CA GLY A 63 0.64 -8.35 11.63
C GLY A 63 2.05 -8.45 11.05
N TYR A 64 2.64 -9.65 11.01
CA TYR A 64 3.96 -9.86 10.42
C TYR A 64 3.92 -9.64 8.90
N LEU A 65 2.90 -10.18 8.23
CA LEU A 65 2.73 -10.01 6.78
C LEU A 65 2.49 -8.55 6.40
N VAL A 66 1.68 -7.81 7.16
CA VAL A 66 1.49 -6.36 6.95
C VAL A 66 2.82 -5.62 7.13
N ALA A 67 3.55 -5.87 8.21
CA ALA A 67 4.85 -5.22 8.46
C ALA A 67 5.86 -5.50 7.34
N LYS A 68 5.86 -6.73 6.82
CA LYS A 68 6.74 -7.13 5.72
C LYS A 68 6.46 -6.35 4.43
N VAL A 69 5.21 -6.01 4.13
CA VAL A 69 4.87 -5.16 2.97
C VAL A 69 5.57 -3.81 3.07
N PHE A 70 5.49 -3.13 4.22
CA PHE A 70 6.13 -1.83 4.40
C PHE A 70 7.66 -1.91 4.30
N LYS A 71 8.27 -2.96 4.87
CA LYS A 71 9.73 -3.15 4.79
C LYS A 71 10.21 -3.44 3.37
N LEU A 72 9.52 -4.30 2.63
CA LEU A 72 9.86 -4.54 1.24
C LEU A 72 9.67 -3.29 0.39
N LEU A 73 8.62 -2.50 0.62
CA LEU A 73 8.41 -1.26 -0.10
C LEU A 73 9.53 -0.25 0.14
N GLU A 74 9.97 -0.09 1.39
CA GLU A 74 11.10 0.77 1.78
C GLU A 74 12.42 0.33 1.10
N ASP A 75 12.70 -0.97 1.10
CA ASP A 75 13.88 -1.56 0.46
C ASP A 75 13.87 -1.34 -1.07
N GLU A 76 12.74 -1.60 -1.73
CA GLU A 76 12.58 -1.42 -3.18
C GLU A 76 12.65 0.04 -3.60
N MET A 77 12.05 0.96 -2.83
CA MET A 77 12.18 2.40 -3.06
C MET A 77 13.64 2.85 -2.96
N SER A 78 14.36 2.36 -1.94
CA SER A 78 15.78 2.67 -1.75
C SER A 78 16.63 2.14 -2.89
N ALA A 79 16.40 0.88 -3.30
CA ALA A 79 17.08 0.25 -4.42
C ALA A 79 16.82 1.01 -5.73
N PHE A 80 15.57 1.37 -6.01
CA PHE A 80 15.18 2.14 -7.20
C PHE A 80 15.87 3.50 -7.23
N CYS A 81 15.79 4.29 -6.15
CA CYS A 81 16.42 5.61 -6.08
C CYS A 81 17.94 5.56 -6.26
N ASN A 82 18.60 4.52 -5.75
CA ASN A 82 20.05 4.37 -5.89
C ASN A 82 20.49 4.05 -7.34
N GLN A 83 19.61 3.48 -8.17
CA GLN A 83 19.92 3.24 -9.59
C GLN A 83 20.10 4.55 -10.38
N TYR A 84 19.44 5.63 -9.96
CA TYR A 84 19.47 6.94 -10.62
C TYR A 84 20.44 7.95 -9.98
N LYS A 85 21.24 7.51 -8.99
CA LYS A 85 22.29 8.33 -8.36
C LYS A 85 23.65 8.27 -9.08
N ASN A 86 23.72 7.65 -10.25
CA ASN A 86 24.90 7.61 -11.13
C ASN A 86 24.69 8.47 -12.37
#